data_AF-A0A0N0BNR2-F1
#
_entry.id   AF-A0A0N0BNR2-F1
#
_cell.length_a   1.000
_cell.length_b   1.000
_cell.length_c   1.000
_cell.angle_alpha   90.00
_cell.angle_beta   90.00
_cell.angle_gamma   90.00
#
_symmetry.space_group_name_H-M   'P 1'
#
loop_
_entity.id
_entity.type
_entity.pdbx_description
1 polymer ?
#
loop_
_entity_poly.entity_id
_entity_poly.type
_entity_poly.pdbx_seq_one_letter_code
_entity_poly.pdbx_strand_id
1 'polypeptide(L)'
;MVAITVLLAATAATFFLDFGSGNIGQSAPQAAFTFDYDSEGSDSLAIEHRSGDSIQAGNLYITVSGASGASGANGQHDFTSIGAPAAGSDITAGSRVTFSEPSLDLSEATVTLNWKSPNSGKSIQLASWEAP
;
A
#
# COMPACT_ATOMS: atom_id res chain seq x y z
N MET A 1 -36.06 20.39 -30.41
CA MET A 1 -35.21 19.39 -31.09
C MET A 1 -33.75 19.75 -30.80
N VAL A 2 -32.88 18.75 -30.62
CA VAL A 2 -31.51 18.77 -30.03
C VAL A 2 -31.56 18.72 -28.49
N ALA A 3 -31.48 17.59 -27.79
CA ALA A 3 -30.81 16.31 -28.03
C ALA A 3 -29.31 16.47 -28.29
N ILE A 4 -28.50 16.41 -27.24
CA ILE A 4 -27.32 15.52 -27.15
C ILE A 4 -26.77 15.59 -25.73
N THR A 5 -26.73 14.40 -25.13
CA THR A 5 -26.04 14.02 -23.91
C THR A 5 -24.56 14.41 -23.94
N VAL A 6 -24.12 15.22 -22.99
CA VAL A 6 -22.69 15.27 -22.63
C VAL A 6 -22.57 14.75 -21.21
N LEU A 7 -22.51 13.42 -21.17
CA LEU A 7 -22.07 12.62 -20.04
C LEU A 7 -20.65 12.18 -20.41
N LEU A 8 -19.64 12.97 -20.03
CA LEU A 8 -18.27 12.48 -19.96
C LEU A 8 -17.81 12.65 -18.52
N ALA A 9 -17.50 11.52 -17.91
CA ALA A 9 -16.97 11.36 -16.58
C ALA A 9 -15.78 12.33 -16.35
N ALA A 10 -15.97 13.30 -15.47
CA ALA A 10 -14.84 13.89 -14.78
C ALA A 10 -14.46 12.90 -13.67
N THR A 11 -13.71 11.86 -14.05
CA THR A 11 -12.92 11.08 -13.10
C THR A 11 -12.07 12.08 -12.33
N ALA A 12 -12.39 12.31 -11.06
CA ALA A 12 -11.55 13.13 -10.20
C ALA A 12 -10.22 12.38 -10.05
N ALA A 13 -9.22 12.87 -10.78
CA ALA A 13 -7.84 12.47 -10.56
C ALA A 13 -7.50 12.82 -9.11
N THR A 14 -7.24 11.77 -8.32
CA THR A 14 -6.33 11.74 -7.16
C THR A 14 -6.15 13.07 -6.43
N PHE A 15 -6.71 13.15 -5.23
CA PHE A 15 -6.15 13.99 -4.19
C PHE A 15 -4.69 13.57 -3.98
N PHE A 16 -3.74 14.34 -4.49
CA PHE A 16 -2.43 14.44 -3.87
C PHE A 16 -2.65 15.21 -2.58
N LEU A 17 -2.93 14.48 -1.50
CA LEU A 17 -2.92 15.07 -0.16
C LEU A 17 -1.49 15.54 0.12
N ASP A 18 -1.39 16.86 0.00
CA ASP A 18 -0.38 17.76 0.50
C ASP A 18 0.38 17.22 1.71
N PHE A 19 1.69 17.29 1.61
CA PHE A 19 2.67 17.03 2.66
C PHE A 19 2.39 17.91 3.87
N GLY A 20 1.58 17.41 4.81
CA GLY A 20 1.20 18.18 5.98
C GLY A 20 1.20 17.35 7.25
N SER A 21 2.39 17.12 7.83
CA SER A 21 2.68 17.28 9.28
C SER A 21 3.89 16.46 9.76
N GLY A 22 5.00 17.14 10.10
CA GLY A 22 5.80 16.73 11.26
C GLY A 22 7.14 15.99 11.06
N ASN A 23 7.92 16.27 10.02
CA ASN A 23 9.31 15.79 9.93
C ASN A 23 10.29 16.75 10.64
N ILE A 24 10.19 16.88 11.96
CA ILE A 24 11.27 17.45 12.78
C ILE A 24 12.08 16.27 13.35
N GLY A 25 13.13 15.90 12.62
CA GLY A 25 14.26 15.14 13.18
C GLY A 25 14.87 14.04 12.31
N GLN A 26 14.13 13.40 11.42
CA GLN A 26 14.62 12.36 10.48
C GLN A 26 13.69 12.34 9.27
N SER A 27 14.20 12.56 8.05
CA SER A 27 13.36 12.53 6.84
C SER A 27 12.91 11.10 6.55
N ALA A 28 11.59 10.88 6.50
CA ALA A 28 11.04 9.64 5.95
C ALA A 28 11.55 9.44 4.50
N PRO A 29 11.82 8.20 4.07
CA PRO A 29 12.19 7.93 2.70
C PRO A 29 11.09 8.44 1.76
N GLN A 30 11.49 9.13 0.70
CA GLN A 30 10.58 9.61 -0.34
C GLN A 30 10.44 8.52 -1.40
N ALA A 31 9.43 7.66 -1.26
CA ALA A 31 9.17 6.54 -2.15
C ALA A 31 7.69 6.54 -2.58
N ALA A 32 7.45 6.26 -3.86
CA ALA A 32 6.13 6.14 -4.42
C ALA A 32 5.77 4.65 -4.58
N PHE A 33 4.64 4.25 -4.04
CA PHE A 33 4.11 2.90 -4.14
C PHE A 33 2.80 2.89 -4.91
N THR A 34 2.57 1.81 -5.65
CA THR A 34 1.30 1.53 -6.32
C THR A 34 0.74 0.21 -5.83
N PHE A 35 -0.58 0.14 -5.80
CA PHE A 35 -1.32 -1.06 -5.43
C PHE A 35 -2.06 -1.57 -6.66
N ASP A 36 -1.99 -2.87 -6.89
CA ASP A 36 -2.65 -3.56 -7.97
C ASP A 36 -3.49 -4.68 -7.36
N TYR A 37 -4.81 -4.50 -7.46
CA TYR A 37 -5.80 -5.38 -6.84
C TYR A 37 -6.36 -6.33 -7.88
N ASP A 38 -6.29 -7.62 -7.59
CA ASP A 38 -6.81 -8.69 -8.43
C ASP A 38 -7.80 -9.54 -7.62
N SER A 39 -9.01 -9.67 -8.15
CA SER A 39 -10.12 -10.43 -7.57
C SER A 39 -10.45 -11.72 -8.34
N GLU A 40 -9.58 -12.15 -9.26
CA GLU A 40 -9.73 -13.43 -9.96
C GLU A 40 -9.41 -14.62 -9.00
N GLY A 41 -10.41 -15.01 -8.20
CA GLY A 41 -10.33 -16.18 -7.31
C GLY A 41 -10.29 -15.80 -5.83
N SER A 42 -9.15 -16.01 -5.17
CA SER A 42 -8.89 -15.39 -3.86
C SER A 42 -8.25 -14.03 -4.12
N ASP A 43 -8.72 -13.00 -3.44
CA ASP A 43 -8.25 -11.65 -3.66
C ASP A 43 -6.76 -11.54 -3.37
N SER A 44 -6.07 -10.74 -4.19
CA SER A 44 -4.66 -10.45 -4.00
C SER A 44 -4.39 -8.97 -4.22
N LEU A 45 -3.43 -8.44 -3.46
CA LEU A 45 -3.02 -7.06 -3.54
C LEU A 45 -1.50 -7.00 -3.73
N ALA A 46 -1.07 -6.64 -4.92
CA ALA A 46 0.34 -6.43 -5.21
C ALA A 46 0.74 -4.99 -4.92
N ILE A 47 1.82 -4.84 -4.15
CA ILE A 47 2.42 -3.59 -3.73
C ILE A 47 3.73 -3.45 -4.50
N GLU A 48 3.83 -2.43 -5.34
CA GLU A 48 5.00 -2.16 -6.17
C GLU A 48 5.66 -0.85 -5.77
N HIS A 49 6.98 -0.89 -5.56
CA HIS A 49 7.77 0.31 -5.40
C HIS A 49 8.07 0.91 -6.78
N ARG A 50 7.45 2.03 -7.14
CA ARG A 50 7.59 2.63 -8.47
C ARG A 50 8.87 3.46 -8.63
N SER A 51 9.20 4.25 -7.62
CA SER A 51 10.27 5.25 -7.71
C SER A 51 10.58 5.86 -6.36
N GLY A 52 11.81 6.35 -6.19
CA GLY A 52 12.23 7.10 -5.01
C GLY A 52 13.37 6.40 -4.26
N ASP A 53 13.46 6.69 -2.97
CA ASP A 53 14.50 6.16 -2.10
C ASP A 53 14.38 4.64 -1.92
N SER A 54 15.52 3.96 -1.78
CA SER A 54 15.54 2.56 -1.35
C SER A 54 15.10 2.45 0.10
N ILE A 55 14.29 1.44 0.42
CA ILE A 55 13.82 1.19 1.78
C ILE A 55 14.11 -0.26 2.15
N GLN A 56 14.72 -0.47 3.31
CA GLN A 56 14.96 -1.82 3.81
C GLN A 56 13.63 -2.53 4.12
N ALA A 57 13.46 -3.77 3.64
CA ALA A 57 12.22 -4.54 3.78
C ALA A 57 11.79 -4.73 5.25
N GLY A 58 12.73 -4.92 6.17
CA GLY A 58 12.45 -5.05 7.61
C GLY A 58 11.94 -3.77 8.28
N ASN A 59 12.00 -2.63 7.59
CA ASN A 59 11.46 -1.36 8.06
C ASN A 59 10.06 -1.08 7.51
N LEU A 60 9.53 -1.94 6.65
CA LEU A 60 8.20 -1.81 6.08
C LEU A 60 7.25 -2.81 6.73
N TYR A 61 6.01 -2.38 6.90
CA TYR A 61 4.92 -3.25 7.30
C TYR A 61 3.62 -2.72 6.69
N ILE A 62 2.67 -3.62 6.46
CA ILE A 62 1.32 -3.25 6.07
C ILE A 62 0.36 -3.41 7.25
N THR A 63 -0.67 -2.59 7.30
CA THR A 63 -1.81 -2.79 8.18
C THR A 63 -3.04 -2.98 7.33
N VAL A 64 -3.71 -4.12 7.52
CA VAL A 64 -4.93 -4.50 6.80
C VAL A 64 -6.10 -4.43 7.77
N SER A 65 -7.21 -3.82 7.34
CA SER A 65 -8.46 -3.75 8.10
C SER A 65 -9.64 -3.95 7.17
N GLY A 66 -10.72 -4.60 7.62
CA GLY A 66 -11.91 -4.84 6.80
C GLY A 66 -11.78 -6.04 5.84
N ALA A 67 -10.67 -6.78 5.88
CA ALA A 67 -10.53 -8.01 5.11
C ALA A 67 -11.42 -9.13 5.68
N SER A 68 -11.93 -9.98 4.81
CA SER A 68 -12.83 -11.09 5.11
C SER A 68 -12.29 -12.40 4.53
N GLY A 69 -12.93 -13.53 4.84
CA GLY A 69 -12.63 -14.84 4.26
C GLY A 69 -11.33 -15.54 4.73
N ALA A 70 -10.26 -14.80 5.04
CA ALA A 70 -9.00 -15.33 5.55
C ALA A 70 -8.77 -14.98 7.03
N SER A 71 -8.56 -16.01 7.86
CA SER A 71 -8.27 -15.82 9.29
C SER A 71 -6.87 -15.23 9.47
N GLY A 72 -6.78 -14.10 10.18
CA GLY A 72 -5.51 -13.39 10.38
C GLY A 72 -5.14 -12.40 9.27
N ALA A 73 -5.99 -12.23 8.24
CA ALA A 73 -5.74 -11.23 7.20
C ALA A 73 -5.75 -9.79 7.75
N ASN A 74 -6.57 -9.52 8.76
CA ASN A 74 -6.58 -8.22 9.44
C ASN A 74 -5.46 -8.10 10.47
N GLY A 75 -4.92 -6.89 10.59
CA GLY A 75 -3.85 -6.56 11.53
C GLY A 75 -2.59 -6.09 10.82
N GLN A 76 -1.49 -6.07 11.58
CA GLN A 76 -0.19 -5.68 11.07
C GLN A 76 0.54 -6.91 10.50
N HIS A 77 1.06 -6.79 9.28
CA HIS A 77 1.91 -7.78 8.64
C HIS A 77 3.23 -7.16 8.26
N ASP A 78 4.32 -7.81 8.62
CA ASP A 78 5.65 -7.35 8.21
C ASP A 78 5.79 -7.52 6.69
N PHE A 79 6.46 -6.58 6.03
CA PHE A 79 6.59 -6.65 4.57
C PHE A 79 7.30 -7.94 4.12
N THR A 80 8.20 -8.46 4.96
CA THR A 80 8.90 -9.74 4.77
C THR A 80 8.02 -10.98 4.92
N SER A 81 6.90 -10.91 5.65
CA SER A 81 6.00 -12.08 5.82
C SER A 81 5.08 -12.28 4.62
N ILE A 82 4.87 -11.23 3.82
CA ILE A 82 3.95 -11.22 2.68
C ILE A 82 4.67 -11.41 1.33
N GLY A 83 5.93 -11.88 1.35
CA GLY A 83 6.69 -12.22 0.15
C GLY A 83 7.82 -11.26 -0.23
N ALA A 84 8.10 -10.23 0.57
CA ALA A 84 9.32 -9.42 0.35
C ALA A 84 10.59 -10.24 0.65
N PRO A 85 11.73 -9.91 0.01
CA PRO A 85 13.01 -10.54 0.33
C PRO A 85 13.41 -10.30 1.79
N ALA A 86 14.40 -11.07 2.27
CA ALA A 86 14.83 -11.09 3.68
C ALA A 86 14.96 -9.68 4.28
N ALA A 87 14.73 -9.53 5.59
CA ALA A 87 14.62 -8.23 6.27
C ALA A 87 15.78 -7.23 6.06
N GLY A 88 16.97 -7.69 5.68
CA GLY A 88 18.12 -6.84 5.33
C GLY A 88 18.16 -6.38 3.86
N SER A 89 17.18 -6.78 3.05
CA SER A 89 17.14 -6.48 1.62
C SER A 89 16.51 -5.13 1.36
N ASP A 90 17.02 -4.46 0.34
CA ASP A 90 16.53 -3.17 -0.12
C ASP A 90 15.38 -3.33 -1.12
N ILE A 91 14.25 -2.69 -0.81
CA ILE A 91 13.11 -2.52 -1.72
C ILE A 91 13.41 -1.29 -2.58
N THR A 92 13.67 -1.53 -3.86
CA THR A 92 14.05 -0.52 -4.85
C THR A 92 13.02 -0.42 -5.97
N ALA A 93 13.11 0.59 -6.83
CA ALA A 93 12.15 0.80 -7.90
C ALA A 93 12.03 -0.47 -8.78
N GLY A 94 10.81 -0.91 -9.05
CA GLY A 94 10.47 -2.16 -9.75
C GLY A 94 10.32 -3.38 -8.83
N SER A 95 10.60 -3.25 -7.52
CA SER A 95 10.33 -4.33 -6.57
C SER A 95 8.84 -4.47 -6.32
N ARG A 96 8.34 -5.71 -6.32
CA ARG A 96 6.92 -6.03 -6.16
C ARG A 96 6.73 -7.14 -5.15
N VAL A 97 5.71 -7.01 -4.32
CA VAL A 97 5.34 -7.96 -3.28
C VAL A 97 3.83 -8.14 -3.32
N THR A 98 3.34 -9.37 -3.21
CA THR A 98 1.91 -9.66 -3.33
C THR A 98 1.38 -10.22 -2.01
N PHE A 99 0.43 -9.50 -1.41
CA PHE A 99 -0.35 -10.00 -0.30
C PHE A 99 -1.50 -10.85 -0.85
N SER A 100 -1.48 -12.14 -0.53
CA SER A 100 -2.51 -13.09 -0.92
C SER A 100 -2.61 -14.18 0.14
N GLU A 101 -3.82 -14.47 0.59
CA GLU A 101 -4.11 -15.55 1.53
C GLU A 101 -5.20 -16.45 0.95
N PRO A 102 -5.28 -17.75 1.33
CA PRO A 102 -6.34 -18.62 0.87
C PRO A 102 -7.70 -18.08 1.33
N SER A 103 -8.64 -17.97 0.38
CA SER A 103 -9.99 -17.42 0.63
C SER A 103 -9.98 -15.95 1.08
N LEU A 104 -8.91 -15.21 0.83
CA LEU A 104 -8.85 -13.78 1.12
C LEU A 104 -9.91 -13.03 0.33
N ASP A 105 -10.60 -12.13 1.02
CA ASP A 105 -11.53 -11.16 0.46
C ASP A 105 -11.14 -9.77 0.96
N LEU A 106 -10.78 -8.90 0.03
CA LEU A 106 -10.37 -7.52 0.25
C LEU A 106 -11.42 -6.52 -0.25
N SER A 107 -12.63 -6.97 -0.62
CA SER A 107 -13.68 -6.14 -1.22
C SER A 107 -14.16 -4.99 -0.32
N GLU A 108 -13.96 -5.09 1.01
CA GLU A 108 -14.25 -4.02 1.98
C GLU A 108 -13.00 -3.59 2.75
N ALA A 109 -11.80 -3.97 2.28
CA ALA A 109 -10.57 -3.79 3.01
C ALA A 109 -9.90 -2.44 2.76
N THR A 110 -9.15 -1.99 3.77
CA THR A 110 -8.19 -0.90 3.70
C THR A 110 -6.82 -1.47 4.02
N VAL A 111 -5.85 -1.23 3.13
CA VAL A 111 -4.46 -1.62 3.32
C VAL A 111 -3.58 -0.37 3.36
N THR A 112 -2.86 -0.19 4.46
CA THR A 112 -1.93 0.92 4.63
C THR A 112 -0.50 0.40 4.65
N LEU A 113 0.36 0.98 3.82
CA LEU A 113 1.80 0.73 3.83
C LEU A 113 2.48 1.73 4.75
N ASN A 114 3.20 1.22 5.74
CA ASN A 114 3.85 2.02 6.76
C ASN A 114 5.34 1.72 6.82
N TRP A 115 6.13 2.76 7.06
CA TRP A 115 7.56 2.67 7.32
C TRP A 115 7.85 2.95 8.79
N LYS A 116 8.67 2.10 9.40
CA LYS A 116 9.19 2.25 10.75
C LYS A 116 10.62 2.77 10.72
N SER A 117 10.85 3.87 11.41
CA SER A 117 12.17 4.43 11.61
C SER A 117 13.03 3.48 12.46
N PRO A 118 14.23 3.08 11.98
CA PRO A 118 15.10 2.16 12.71
C PRO A 118 15.67 2.78 14.00
N ASN A 119 15.78 4.11 14.04
CA ASN A 119 16.49 4.84 15.10
C ASN A 119 15.56 5.47 16.13
N SER A 120 14.30 5.74 15.76
CA SER A 120 13.39 6.54 16.60
C SER A 120 12.11 5.81 17.01
N GLY A 121 11.87 4.60 16.49
CA GLY A 121 10.66 3.83 16.75
C GLY A 121 9.38 4.47 16.20
N LYS A 122 9.47 5.63 15.54
CA LYS A 122 8.35 6.31 14.89
C LYS A 122 7.95 5.56 13.62
N SER A 123 6.65 5.55 13.33
CA SER A 123 6.12 5.02 12.08
C SER A 123 5.47 6.14 11.26
N ILE A 124 5.59 6.04 9.93
CA ILE A 124 5.01 6.99 8.98
C ILE A 124 4.30 6.19 7.90
N GLN A 125 3.05 6.55 7.61
CA GLN A 125 2.31 5.98 6.49
C GLN A 125 2.88 6.50 5.18
N LEU A 126 3.29 5.59 4.30
CA LEU A 126 3.83 5.92 2.98
C LEU A 126 2.75 5.92 1.90
N ALA A 127 1.80 4.98 1.99
CA ALA A 127 0.72 4.86 1.03
C ALA A 127 -0.49 4.14 1.66
N SER A 128 -1.66 4.31 1.07
CA SER A 128 -2.87 3.58 1.44
C SER A 128 -3.66 3.19 0.21
N TRP A 129 -4.34 2.06 0.33
CA TRP A 129 -5.27 1.53 -0.64
C TRP A 129 -6.58 1.21 0.07
N GLU A 130 -7.68 1.57 -0.56
CA GLU A 130 -9.03 1.24 -0.13
C GLU A 130 -9.68 0.44 -1.24
N ALA A 131 -10.46 -0.56 -0.86
CA ALA A 131 -11.19 -1.39 -1.79
C ALA A 131 -12.16 -0.56 -2.66
N PRO A 132 -12.40 -0.98 -3.92
CA PRO A 132 -13.24 -0.26 -4.88
C PRO A 132 -14.74 -0.28 -4.57
#